data_AF-A0A2E2VXR8-F1
#
_entry.id   AF-A0A2E2VXR8-F1
#
_cell.length_a   1.000
_cell.length_b   1.000
_cell.length_c   1.000
_cell.angle_alpha   90.00
_cell.angle_beta   90.00
_cell.angle_gamma   90.00
#
_symmetry.space_group_name_H-M   'P 1'
#
loop_
_entity.id
_entity.type
_entity.pdbx_description
1 polymer ?
#
loop_
_entity_poly.entity_id
_entity_poly.type
_entity_poly.pdbx_seq_one_letter_code
_entity_poly.pdbx_strand_id
1 'polypeptide(L)'
;MTTVPTTPKSEQIQFRSEKTGVHNLDTYLEACELGTGSNVKTLPNVLGTLFDNTTGAVISTAIQFRLKPNDPNNTLQSRFGTYTNANAGWSDLNATIFRQRGTHQSNTAYSRLDMVEDGTKYFVCHTAHTSTGTQVDTTKFNVVFDGAQVLSEIQSFNANTAPRLKRLEDEVLLQLGVV
;
A
#
# COMPACT_ATOMS: atom_id res chain seq x y z
N MET A 1 -38.59 16.88 17.10
CA MET A 1 -38.03 18.09 17.72
C MET A 1 -37.47 18.95 16.61
N THR A 2 -38.09 20.09 16.33
CA THR A 2 -37.62 21.09 15.38
C THR A 2 -36.44 21.84 16.00
N THR A 3 -35.24 21.69 15.44
CA THR A 3 -34.07 22.45 15.87
C THR A 3 -34.28 23.92 15.53
N VAL A 4 -34.45 24.74 16.57
CA VAL A 4 -34.47 26.20 16.45
C VAL A 4 -33.06 26.65 16.05
N PRO A 5 -32.89 27.44 14.96
CA PRO A 5 -31.57 27.96 14.59
C PRO A 5 -31.02 28.89 15.68
N THR A 6 -29.72 28.79 15.91
CA THR A 6 -28.95 29.57 16.89
C THR A 6 -28.97 31.08 16.61
N THR A 7 -29.54 31.84 17.57
CA THR A 7 -29.27 33.26 17.91
C THR A 7 -29.72 34.40 16.95
N PRO A 8 -29.79 35.68 17.41
CA PRO A 8 -30.51 36.77 16.72
C PRO A 8 -29.89 37.18 15.38
N LYS A 9 -30.75 37.43 14.38
CA LYS A 9 -30.44 37.72 12.96
C LYS A 9 -29.96 39.15 12.63
N SER A 10 -29.51 39.93 13.60
CA SER A 10 -29.50 41.40 13.43
C SER A 10 -28.26 41.97 12.72
N GLU A 11 -27.17 41.20 12.60
CA GLU A 11 -25.91 41.69 12.01
C GLU A 11 -25.31 40.66 11.03
N GLN A 12 -26.06 40.33 9.97
CA GLN A 12 -25.50 39.57 8.84
C GLN A 12 -24.62 40.49 7.99
N ILE A 13 -23.33 40.14 7.86
CA ILE A 13 -22.39 40.87 7.00
C ILE A 13 -22.64 40.46 5.55
N GLN A 14 -23.04 41.43 4.74
CA GLN A 14 -23.28 41.25 3.31
C GLN A 14 -22.36 42.16 2.49
N PHE A 15 -21.69 41.60 1.49
CA PHE A 15 -20.92 42.35 0.52
C PHE A 15 -21.73 42.47 -0.77
N ARG A 16 -21.84 43.68 -1.33
CA ARG A 16 -22.54 43.90 -2.60
C ARG A 16 -21.53 44.24 -3.69
N SER A 17 -21.57 43.49 -4.77
CA SER A 17 -20.80 43.71 -5.98
C SER A 17 -21.75 44.02 -7.12
N GLU A 18 -21.47 45.08 -7.87
CA GLU A 18 -22.26 45.46 -9.05
C GLU A 18 -22.19 44.40 -10.17
N LYS A 19 -21.13 43.58 -10.20
CA LYS A 19 -20.91 42.56 -11.23
C LYS A 19 -21.40 41.18 -10.82
N THR A 20 -21.35 40.86 -9.53
CA THR A 20 -21.56 39.49 -9.02
C THR A 20 -22.70 39.38 -8.01
N GLY A 21 -23.35 40.50 -7.66
CA GLY A 21 -24.53 40.52 -6.80
C GLY A 21 -24.21 40.58 -5.31
N VAL A 22 -25.13 40.05 -4.49
CA VAL A 22 -25.04 40.07 -3.02
C VAL A 22 -24.37 38.78 -2.53
N HIS A 23 -23.33 38.94 -1.72
CA HIS A 23 -22.55 37.87 -1.11
C HIS A 23 -22.78 37.86 0.40
N ASN A 24 -23.50 36.87 0.91
CA ASN A 24 -23.77 36.70 2.33
C ASN A 24 -22.67 35.87 3.00
N LEU A 25 -21.98 36.44 4.00
CA LEU A 25 -20.89 35.77 4.70
C LEU A 25 -21.31 34.42 5.30
N ASP A 26 -22.53 34.31 5.80
CA ASP A 26 -23.05 33.05 6.36
C ASP A 26 -23.05 31.93 5.32
N THR A 27 -23.45 32.23 4.08
CA THR A 27 -23.43 31.26 2.98
C THR A 27 -22.01 30.79 2.66
N TYR A 28 -21.01 31.68 2.77
CA TYR A 28 -19.60 31.30 2.57
C TYR A 28 -19.05 30.45 3.71
N LEU A 29 -19.44 30.76 4.95
CA LEU A 29 -19.03 30.00 6.13
C LEU A 29 -19.69 28.62 6.15
N GLU A 30 -20.98 28.52 5.83
CA GLU A 30 -21.67 27.24 5.64
C GLU A 30 -21.05 26.43 4.50
N ALA A 31 -20.65 27.06 3.39
CA ALA A 31 -19.95 26.37 2.30
C ALA A 31 -18.54 25.88 2.68
N CYS A 32 -17.96 26.41 3.77
CA CYS A 32 -16.71 25.93 4.35
C CYS A 32 -16.92 24.77 5.33
N GLU A 33 -18.16 24.30 5.51
CA GLU A 33 -18.51 23.14 6.30
C GLU A 33 -19.04 22.02 5.39
N LEU A 34 -18.58 20.80 5.62
CA LEU A 34 -19.03 19.62 4.88
C LEU A 34 -19.63 18.59 5.85
N GLY A 35 -20.85 18.13 5.54
CA GLY A 35 -21.57 17.14 6.36
C GLY A 35 -22.53 17.79 7.36
N THR A 36 -23.14 16.96 8.22
CA THR A 36 -24.10 17.41 9.24
C THR A 36 -23.87 16.64 10.55
N GLY A 37 -24.29 17.23 11.69
CA GLY A 37 -24.17 16.61 13.02
C GLY A 37 -22.71 16.41 13.48
N SER A 38 -22.42 15.30 14.16
CA SER A 38 -21.07 15.01 14.68
C SER A 38 -20.00 14.72 13.60
N ASN A 39 -20.38 14.66 12.33
CA ASN A 39 -19.47 14.40 11.21
C ASN A 39 -19.09 15.65 10.41
N VAL A 40 -19.48 16.85 10.87
CA VAL A 40 -19.13 18.12 10.21
C VAL A 40 -17.60 18.25 10.09
N LYS A 41 -17.13 18.47 8.87
CA LYS A 41 -15.75 18.80 8.54
C LYS A 41 -15.70 20.26 8.12
N THR A 42 -15.14 21.11 8.97
CA THR A 42 -14.87 22.50 8.61
C THR A 42 -13.56 22.58 7.84
N LEU A 43 -13.42 23.57 6.95
CA LEU A 43 -12.19 23.82 6.21
C LEU A 43 -10.96 23.94 7.14
N PRO A 44 -11.01 24.67 8.28
CA PRO A 44 -9.92 24.67 9.25
C PRO A 44 -9.54 23.28 9.77
N ASN A 45 -10.53 22.42 10.05
CA ASN A 45 -10.26 21.05 10.52
C ASN A 45 -9.58 20.21 9.42
N VAL A 46 -10.01 20.35 8.16
CA VAL A 46 -9.37 19.65 7.03
C VAL A 46 -7.94 20.13 6.84
N LEU A 47 -7.69 21.44 6.90
CA LEU A 47 -6.34 22.00 6.80
C LEU A 47 -5.45 21.50 7.95
N GLY A 48 -5.96 21.40 9.18
CA GLY A 48 -5.24 20.84 10.31
C GLY A 48 -4.91 19.34 10.19
N THR A 49 -5.58 18.61 9.29
CA THR A 49 -5.22 17.21 8.98
C THR A 49 -4.17 17.07 7.87
N LEU A 50 -3.98 18.12 7.06
CA LEU A 50 -3.07 18.13 5.91
C LEU A 50 -1.75 18.82 6.22
N PHE A 51 -1.77 19.86 7.05
CA PHE A 51 -0.64 20.73 7.31
C PHE A 51 -0.32 20.79 8.80
N ASP A 52 0.97 20.78 9.10
CA ASP A 52 1.48 20.96 10.45
C ASP A 52 1.16 22.38 10.93
N ASN A 53 0.51 22.51 12.09
CA ASN A 53 0.00 23.79 12.57
C ASN A 53 1.09 24.78 13.01
N THR A 54 2.34 24.32 13.15
CA THR A 54 3.46 25.10 13.65
C THR A 54 4.37 25.55 12.51
N THR A 55 4.56 24.69 11.51
CA THR A 55 5.48 24.89 10.38
C THR A 55 4.78 25.18 9.07
N GLY A 56 3.47 24.87 8.95
CA GLY A 56 2.71 24.98 7.71
C GLY A 56 3.09 23.94 6.64
N ALA A 57 4.01 23.01 6.95
CA ALA A 57 4.43 21.97 6.03
C ALA A 57 3.36 20.89 5.85
N VAL A 58 3.37 20.20 4.70
CA VAL A 58 2.51 19.03 4.50
C VAL A 58 2.88 17.94 5.49
N ILE A 59 1.89 17.41 6.21
CA ILE A 59 2.07 16.26 7.08
C ILE A 59 2.30 15.04 6.19
N SER A 60 3.55 14.59 6.09
CA SER A 60 3.95 13.46 5.24
C SER A 60 3.30 12.13 5.63
N THR A 61 2.74 12.05 6.84
CA THR A 61 2.01 10.90 7.37
C THR A 61 0.48 11.06 7.28
N ALA A 62 -0.02 12.14 6.69
CA ALA A 62 -1.46 12.37 6.55
C ALA A 62 -2.13 11.33 5.66
N ILE A 63 -1.41 10.73 4.72
CA ILE A 63 -1.90 9.61 3.91
C ILE A 63 -1.06 8.39 4.24
N GLN A 64 -1.72 7.29 4.58
CA GLN A 64 -1.03 6.03 4.86
C GLN A 64 -1.72 4.87 4.16
N PHE A 65 -0.91 3.92 3.72
CA PHE A 65 -1.35 2.66 3.13
C PHE A 65 -0.83 1.51 3.98
N ARG A 66 -1.65 0.47 4.14
CA ARG A 66 -1.21 -0.79 4.76
C ARG A 66 -1.95 -1.98 4.18
N LEU A 67 -1.38 -3.15 4.39
CA LEU A 67 -2.15 -4.39 4.35
C LEU A 67 -2.96 -4.52 5.63
N LYS A 68 -4.22 -4.93 5.49
CA LYS A 68 -5.12 -5.20 6.62
C LYS A 68 -4.46 -6.25 7.52
N PRO A 69 -4.16 -5.92 8.80
CA PRO A 69 -3.50 -6.86 9.69
C PRO A 69 -4.33 -8.12 9.86
N ASN A 70 -3.68 -9.28 9.79
CA ASN A 70 -4.30 -10.61 9.96
C ASN A 70 -5.43 -10.92 8.94
N ASP A 71 -5.44 -10.27 7.78
CA ASP A 71 -6.38 -10.59 6.71
C ASP A 71 -5.77 -11.63 5.74
N PRO A 72 -6.36 -12.82 5.57
CA PRO A 72 -5.85 -13.83 4.65
C PRO A 72 -5.86 -13.35 3.19
N ASN A 73 -6.68 -12.33 2.89
CA ASN A 73 -6.78 -11.76 1.55
C ASN A 73 -5.80 -10.61 1.30
N ASN A 74 -4.94 -10.23 2.26
CA ASN A 74 -4.02 -9.09 2.13
C ASN A 74 -4.71 -7.87 1.50
N THR A 75 -5.88 -7.49 2.04
CA THR A 75 -6.66 -6.34 1.58
C THR A 75 -5.87 -5.07 1.82
N LEU A 76 -5.70 -4.27 0.78
CA LEU A 76 -5.08 -2.95 0.86
C LEU A 76 -6.05 -1.99 1.55
N GLN A 77 -5.57 -1.32 2.58
CA GLN A 77 -6.28 -0.26 3.28
C GLN A 77 -5.55 1.06 3.08
N SER A 78 -6.31 2.15 3.02
CA SER A 78 -5.79 3.49 3.16
C SER A 78 -6.41 4.17 4.38
N ARG A 79 -5.74 5.21 4.87
CA ARG A 79 -6.35 6.18 5.77
C ARG A 79 -5.84 7.57 5.48
N PHE A 80 -6.64 8.54 5.89
CA PHE A 80 -6.33 9.96 5.81
C PHE A 80 -6.46 10.62 7.18
N GLY A 81 -5.47 11.44 7.55
CA GLY A 81 -5.38 12.16 8.81
C GLY A 81 -4.51 11.48 9.87
N THR A 82 -4.42 12.12 11.03
CA THR A 82 -3.66 11.66 12.19
C THR A 82 -4.58 10.98 13.20
N TYR A 83 -4.15 9.83 13.74
CA TYR A 83 -4.94 9.04 14.69
C TYR A 83 -4.06 8.63 15.86
N THR A 84 -4.55 8.81 17.09
CA THR A 84 -3.87 8.32 18.30
C THR A 84 -3.89 6.80 18.37
N ASN A 85 -4.95 6.17 17.87
CA ASN A 85 -5.05 4.72 17.75
C ASN A 85 -4.54 4.25 16.37
N ALA A 86 -3.52 3.38 16.36
CA ALA A 86 -2.94 2.82 15.15
C ALA A 86 -3.95 2.05 14.26
N ASN A 87 -5.06 1.58 14.83
CA ASN A 87 -6.10 0.82 14.14
C ASN A 87 -7.33 1.64 13.73
N ALA A 88 -7.38 2.94 14.04
CA ALA A 88 -8.47 3.82 13.63
C ALA A 88 -8.25 4.42 12.23
N GLY A 89 -9.37 4.79 11.59
CA GLY A 89 -9.37 5.60 10.36
C GLY A 89 -9.12 4.83 9.05
N TRP A 90 -8.95 3.51 9.11
CA TRP A 90 -8.67 2.69 7.94
C TRP A 90 -9.94 2.35 7.15
N SER A 91 -9.88 2.54 5.84
CA SER A 91 -10.87 2.10 4.87
C SER A 91 -10.30 1.06 3.92
N ASP A 92 -11.06 0.00 3.65
CA ASP A 92 -10.71 -1.04 2.67
C ASP A 92 -10.80 -0.45 1.25
N LEU A 93 -9.75 -0.63 0.43
CA LEU A 93 -9.71 -0.18 -0.96
C LEU A 93 -10.29 -1.20 -1.96
N ASN A 94 -10.92 -2.27 -1.45
CA ASN A 94 -11.44 -3.39 -2.25
C ASN A 94 -10.41 -3.98 -3.24
N ALA A 95 -9.12 -3.85 -2.90
CA ALA A 95 -8.01 -4.39 -3.66
C ALA A 95 -7.20 -5.31 -2.75
N THR A 96 -6.68 -6.40 -3.30
CA THR A 96 -5.84 -7.37 -2.60
C THR A 96 -4.50 -7.46 -3.28
N ILE A 97 -3.41 -7.50 -2.53
CA ILE A 97 -2.04 -7.58 -3.09
C ILE A 97 -1.27 -8.74 -2.48
N PHE A 98 -0.49 -9.47 -3.27
CA PHE A 98 0.40 -10.55 -2.81
C PHE A 98 -0.29 -11.57 -1.90
N ARG A 99 -1.51 -11.99 -2.26
CA ARG A 99 -2.22 -13.05 -1.53
C ARG A 99 -1.48 -14.36 -1.69
N GLN A 100 -1.17 -15.00 -0.56
CA GLN A 100 -0.58 -16.34 -0.56
C GLN A 100 -1.68 -17.36 -0.84
N ARG A 101 -1.74 -17.88 -2.06
CA ARG A 101 -2.74 -18.86 -2.49
C ARG A 101 -2.31 -20.31 -2.24
N GLY A 102 -1.05 -20.52 -1.82
CA GLY A 102 -0.46 -21.85 -1.66
C GLY A 102 -0.21 -22.52 -3.02
N THR A 103 -0.23 -23.85 -3.02
CA THR A 103 0.06 -24.66 -4.20
C THR A 103 -0.92 -24.38 -5.34
N HIS A 104 -0.40 -24.19 -6.55
CA HIS A 104 -1.19 -24.01 -7.76
C HIS A 104 -2.21 -25.16 -7.93
N GLN A 105 -3.43 -24.82 -8.31
CA GLN A 105 -4.52 -25.77 -8.55
C GLN A 105 -5.18 -25.44 -9.88
N SER A 106 -5.69 -26.46 -10.59
CA SER A 106 -6.53 -26.25 -11.77
C SER A 106 -7.91 -25.72 -11.38
N ASN A 107 -8.64 -25.16 -12.34
CA ASN A 107 -9.98 -24.58 -12.15
C ASN A 107 -10.08 -23.54 -11.01
N THR A 108 -8.99 -22.85 -10.70
CA THR A 108 -8.89 -21.87 -9.63
C THR A 108 -8.78 -20.47 -10.22
N ALA A 109 -9.61 -19.54 -9.73
CA ALA A 109 -9.53 -18.14 -10.10
C ALA A 109 -8.35 -17.47 -9.39
N TYR A 110 -7.41 -16.93 -10.18
CA TYR A 110 -6.28 -16.15 -9.72
C TYR A 110 -6.46 -14.69 -10.16
N SER A 111 -6.32 -13.78 -9.20
CA SER A 111 -6.32 -12.34 -9.45
C SER A 111 -4.88 -11.85 -9.69
N ARG A 112 -4.73 -10.66 -10.29
CA ARG A 112 -3.41 -10.02 -10.41
C ARG A 112 -2.78 -9.88 -9.02
N LEU A 113 -1.47 -10.12 -8.96
CA LEU A 113 -0.64 -10.15 -7.74
C LEU A 113 -0.94 -11.30 -6.78
N ASP A 114 -1.73 -12.31 -7.16
CA ASP A 114 -1.76 -13.55 -6.39
C ASP A 114 -0.42 -14.27 -6.47
N MET A 115 -0.01 -14.87 -5.36
CA MET A 115 1.20 -15.67 -5.26
C MET A 115 0.84 -17.14 -5.14
N VAL A 116 1.51 -17.98 -5.93
CA VAL A 116 1.33 -19.43 -5.94
C VAL A 116 2.69 -20.13 -5.92
N GLU A 117 2.71 -21.35 -5.42
CA GLU A 117 3.84 -22.27 -5.50
C GLU A 117 3.53 -23.40 -6.48
N ASP A 118 4.51 -23.79 -7.29
CA ASP A 118 4.42 -24.95 -8.18
C ASP A 118 5.79 -25.65 -8.20
N GLY A 119 5.85 -26.81 -7.56
CA GLY A 119 7.09 -27.53 -7.29
C GLY A 119 8.04 -26.70 -6.41
N THR A 120 9.24 -26.41 -6.91
CA THR A 120 10.30 -25.64 -6.22
C THR A 120 10.26 -24.14 -6.53
N LYS A 121 9.26 -23.69 -7.28
CA LYS A 121 9.16 -22.32 -7.78
C LYS A 121 8.00 -21.58 -7.14
N TYR A 122 8.23 -20.30 -6.88
CA TYR A 122 7.20 -19.35 -6.47
C TYR A 122 6.91 -18.39 -7.61
N PHE A 123 5.64 -18.12 -7.83
CA PHE A 123 5.17 -17.30 -8.94
C PHE A 123 4.25 -16.18 -8.46
N VAL A 124 4.22 -15.09 -9.23
CA VAL A 124 3.25 -14.01 -9.08
C VAL A 124 2.41 -13.87 -10.33
N CYS A 125 1.09 -13.88 -10.17
CA CYS A 125 0.14 -13.71 -11.27
C CYS A 125 0.19 -12.26 -11.78
N HIS A 126 0.40 -12.06 -13.07
CA HIS A 126 0.34 -10.71 -13.67
C HIS A 126 -0.92 -10.49 -14.52
N THR A 127 -1.59 -11.56 -14.93
CA THR A 127 -2.83 -11.54 -15.72
C THR A 127 -3.92 -12.33 -15.01
N ALA A 128 -5.01 -11.68 -14.58
CA ALA A 128 -6.12 -12.38 -13.91
C ALA A 128 -6.79 -13.40 -14.84
N HIS A 129 -7.03 -14.61 -14.33
CA HIS A 129 -7.63 -15.71 -15.10
C HIS A 129 -8.11 -16.83 -14.17
N THR A 130 -8.86 -17.78 -14.74
CA THR A 130 -9.09 -19.09 -14.13
C THR A 130 -8.11 -20.09 -14.75
N SER A 131 -7.32 -20.76 -13.92
CA SER A 131 -6.33 -21.76 -14.35
C SER A 131 -7.01 -22.93 -15.08
N THR A 132 -6.45 -23.38 -16.19
CA THR A 132 -6.96 -24.54 -16.95
C THR A 132 -6.05 -25.77 -16.84
N GLY A 133 -4.76 -25.58 -16.58
CA GLY A 133 -3.77 -26.65 -16.45
C GLY A 133 -3.53 -27.07 -15.00
N THR A 134 -2.80 -28.17 -14.82
CA THR A 134 -2.33 -28.64 -13.50
C THR A 134 -1.06 -27.91 -13.05
N GLN A 135 -0.25 -27.41 -13.97
CA GLN A 135 0.92 -26.58 -13.73
C GLN A 135 0.64 -25.10 -14.00
N VAL A 136 1.47 -24.23 -13.46
CA VAL A 136 1.41 -22.79 -13.66
C VAL A 136 1.61 -22.42 -15.14
N ASP A 137 0.72 -21.59 -15.67
CA ASP A 137 0.86 -20.99 -17.00
C ASP A 137 1.85 -19.81 -16.95
N THR A 138 3.08 -20.03 -17.39
CA THR A 138 4.16 -19.02 -17.38
C THR A 138 3.92 -17.83 -18.32
N THR A 139 2.85 -17.84 -19.12
CA THR A 139 2.43 -16.66 -19.90
C THR A 139 1.54 -15.71 -19.09
N LYS A 140 1.06 -16.14 -17.92
CA LYS A 140 0.19 -15.37 -17.01
C LYS A 140 0.81 -15.17 -15.62
N PHE A 141 1.94 -15.82 -15.37
CA PHE A 141 2.69 -15.79 -14.12
C PHE A 141 4.18 -15.52 -14.36
N ASN A 142 4.76 -14.67 -13.53
CA ASN A 142 6.20 -14.45 -13.47
C ASN A 142 6.81 -15.29 -12.35
N VAL A 143 8.00 -15.86 -12.57
CA VAL A 143 8.79 -16.51 -11.53
C VAL A 143 9.33 -15.44 -10.58
N VAL A 144 9.07 -15.58 -9.29
CA VAL A 144 9.62 -14.74 -8.22
C VAL A 144 10.87 -15.39 -7.63
N PHE A 145 10.84 -16.73 -7.50
CA PHE A 145 11.95 -17.50 -6.95
C PHE A 145 11.96 -18.90 -7.54
N ASP A 146 13.14 -19.41 -7.89
CA ASP A 146 13.35 -20.79 -8.31
C ASP A 146 14.40 -21.46 -7.40
N GLY A 147 13.92 -22.27 -6.46
CA GLY A 147 14.80 -22.97 -5.53
C GLY A 147 15.69 -24.01 -6.20
N ALA A 148 15.25 -24.61 -7.30
CA ALA A 148 16.03 -25.63 -8.01
C ALA A 148 17.21 -24.99 -8.76
N GLN A 149 16.99 -23.81 -9.37
CA GLN A 149 18.06 -23.06 -10.01
C GLN A 149 19.14 -22.66 -8.99
N VAL A 150 18.74 -22.06 -7.87
CA VAL A 150 19.67 -21.66 -6.82
C VAL A 150 20.48 -22.85 -6.29
N LEU A 151 19.82 -23.99 -6.06
CA LEU A 151 20.50 -25.21 -5.62
C LEU A 151 21.52 -25.70 -6.66
N SER A 152 21.16 -25.68 -7.94
CA SER A 152 22.03 -26.06 -9.04
C SER A 152 23.27 -25.17 -9.14
N GLU A 153 23.10 -23.86 -8.95
CA GLU A 153 24.20 -22.89 -8.94
C GLU A 153 25.17 -23.15 -7.76
N ILE A 154 24.63 -23.40 -6.56
CA ILE A 154 25.44 -23.75 -5.38
C ILE A 154 26.23 -25.04 -5.61
N GLN A 155 25.59 -26.07 -6.14
CA GLN A 155 26.24 -27.34 -6.43
C GLN A 155 27.35 -27.16 -7.47
N SER A 156 27.10 -26.36 -8.51
CA SER A 156 28.08 -26.04 -9.55
C SER A 156 29.28 -25.29 -9.00
N PHE A 157 29.07 -24.33 -8.09
CA PHE A 157 30.14 -23.64 -7.39
C PHE A 157 30.98 -24.60 -6.54
N ASN A 158 30.34 -25.46 -5.75
CA ASN A 158 31.03 -26.42 -4.89
C ASN A 158 31.83 -27.47 -5.66
N ALA A 159 31.33 -27.90 -6.83
CA ALA A 159 32.01 -28.89 -7.66
C ALA A 159 33.19 -28.30 -8.43
N ASN A 160 33.06 -27.07 -8.93
CA ASN A 160 34.01 -26.53 -9.92
C ASN A 160 34.87 -25.39 -9.37
N THR A 161 34.31 -24.50 -8.56
CA THR A 161 34.96 -23.25 -8.17
C THR A 161 35.65 -23.38 -6.82
N ALA A 162 34.97 -23.90 -5.80
CA ALA A 162 35.52 -24.03 -4.46
C ALA A 162 36.85 -24.83 -4.41
N PRO A 163 37.00 -25.98 -5.11
CA PRO A 163 38.25 -26.73 -5.10
C PRO A 163 39.40 -25.98 -5.80
N ARG A 164 39.08 -25.19 -6.83
CA ARG A 164 40.08 -24.40 -7.57
C ARG A 164 40.59 -23.24 -6.74
N LEU A 165 39.72 -22.56 -5.99
CA LEU A 165 40.12 -21.51 -5.05
C LEU A 165 41.02 -22.08 -3.97
N LYS A 166 40.63 -23.21 -3.35
CA LYS A 166 41.48 -23.86 -2.36
C LYS A 166 42.86 -24.21 -2.92
N ARG A 167 42.93 -24.77 -4.13
CA ARG A 167 44.22 -25.09 -4.75
C ARG A 167 45.04 -23.83 -5.03
N LEU A 168 44.41 -22.74 -5.46
CA LEU A 168 45.10 -21.46 -5.66
C LEU A 168 45.64 -20.89 -4.35
N GLU A 169 44.87 -20.96 -3.26
CA GLU A 169 45.32 -20.57 -1.93
C GLU A 169 46.55 -21.39 -1.49
N ASP A 170 46.48 -22.72 -1.64
CA ASP A 170 47.59 -23.63 -1.32
C ASP A 170 48.84 -23.31 -2.18
N GLU A 171 48.68 -23.04 -3.49
CA GLU A 171 49.76 -22.69 -4.41
C GLU A 171 50.43 -21.34 -4.04
N VAL A 172 49.65 -20.34 -3.67
CA VAL A 172 50.15 -19.01 -3.27
C VAL A 172 50.91 -19.10 -1.94
N LEU A 173 50.36 -19.82 -0.97
CA LEU A 173 51.01 -20.01 0.34
C LEU A 173 52.37 -20.72 0.22
N LEU A 174 52.47 -21.70 -0.69
CA LEU A 174 53.73 -22.36 -1.02
C LEU A 174 54.75 -21.38 -1.62
N GLN A 175 54.33 -20.49 -2.52
CA GLN A 175 55.21 -19.48 -3.13
C GLN A 175 55.71 -18.44 -2.13
N LEU A 176 54.90 -18.13 -1.11
CA LEU A 176 55.26 -17.20 -0.04
C LEU A 176 56.11 -17.86 1.07
N GLY A 177 56.30 -19.18 1.03
CA GLY A 177 57.06 -19.94 2.04
C GLY A 177 56.40 -19.95 3.42
N VAL A 178 55.07 -19.77 3.49
CA VAL A 178 54.30 -19.71 4.74
C VAL A 178 53.78 -21.09 5.15
N VAL A 179 53.87 -22.08 4.26
CA VAL A 179 53.44 -23.49 4.44
C VAL A 179 54.53 -24.43 3.97
#